data_AF-A0A8E5J6V0-F1
#
_entry.id   AF-A0A8E5J6V0-F1
#
_cell.length_a   1.000
_cell.length_b   1.000
_cell.length_c   1.000
_cell.angle_alpha   90.00
_cell.angle_beta   90.00
_cell.angle_gamma   90.00
#
_symmetry.space_group_name_H-M   'P 1'
#
loop_
_entity.id
_entity.type
_entity.pdbx_description
1 polymer ?
#
loop_
_entity_poly.entity_id
_entity_poly.type
_entity_poly.pdbx_seq_one_letter_code
_entity_poly.pdbx_strand_id
1 'polypeptide(L)'
;MLKKRKTEVHALGHISMSAHKARRVIDQIRGRSYEETLMILNVMPYQASYPILKMVLNAGANASYTRGSNKTNLIISKAEVNEGTAVKKWKPRARGRSYPIKRPTCHISIVVKDISLDEYIETFSWLKKPRWKNKDTNMIYHNMDSSGGVWDKK
;
A
#
# COMPACT_ATOMS: atom_id res chain seq x y z
N MET A 1 12.84 -15.36 14.00
CA MET A 1 12.59 -14.00 14.51
C MET A 1 11.42 -13.44 13.71
N LEU A 2 10.30 -13.09 14.32
CA LEU A 2 9.12 -12.65 13.56
C LEU A 2 9.39 -11.27 12.95
N LYS A 3 9.33 -11.17 11.61
CA LYS A 3 9.48 -9.89 10.90
C LYS A 3 8.09 -9.37 10.51
N LYS A 4 7.75 -8.16 10.98
CA LYS A 4 6.48 -7.51 10.65
C LYS A 4 6.44 -7.12 9.17
N ARG A 5 5.45 -7.60 8.41
CA ARG A 5 5.19 -7.11 7.06
C ARG A 5 4.51 -5.75 7.17
N LYS A 6 4.92 -4.78 6.35
CA LYS A 6 4.02 -3.68 6.01
C LYS A 6 2.89 -4.36 5.25
N THR A 7 1.67 -4.41 5.76
CA THR A 7 0.45 -4.94 5.09
C THR A 7 -0.50 -3.84 4.63
N GLU A 8 -0.24 -2.61 5.09
CA GLU A 8 -1.07 -1.45 4.82
C GLU A 8 -0.71 -0.77 3.50
N VAL A 9 -1.72 -0.19 2.85
CA VAL A 9 -1.59 0.69 1.69
C VAL A 9 -2.25 2.01 2.03
N HIS A 10 -1.56 3.11 1.74
CA HIS A 10 -2.02 4.45 2.08
C HIS A 10 -2.50 5.19 0.83
N ALA A 11 -3.60 5.91 0.96
CA ALA A 11 -4.05 6.92 0.01
C ALA A 11 -4.13 8.28 0.74
N LEU A 12 -3.41 9.26 0.20
CA LEU A 12 -3.35 10.61 0.73
C LEU A 12 -4.03 11.56 -0.24
N GLY A 13 -4.79 12.51 0.29
CA GLY A 13 -5.50 13.50 -0.52
C GLY A 13 -5.58 14.85 0.17
N HIS A 14 -5.56 15.92 -0.62
CA HIS A 14 -5.75 17.28 -0.15
C HIS A 14 -6.99 17.87 -0.82
N ILE A 15 -7.96 18.31 -0.02
CA ILE A 15 -9.26 18.76 -0.51
C ILE A 15 -9.59 20.14 0.07
N SER A 16 -10.09 21.03 -0.79
CA SER A 16 -10.56 22.37 -0.40
C SER A 16 -11.96 22.30 0.21
N MET A 17 -12.04 21.75 1.42
CA MET A 17 -13.26 21.72 2.21
C MET A 17 -12.97 21.78 3.70
N SER A 18 -14.01 22.09 4.49
CA SER A 18 -13.90 22.02 5.95
C SER A 18 -13.72 20.57 6.40
N ALA A 19 -12.74 20.33 7.29
CA ALA A 19 -12.48 19.03 7.86
C ALA A 19 -13.73 18.40 8.51
N HIS A 20 -14.58 19.18 9.19
CA HIS A 20 -15.81 18.66 9.81
C HIS A 20 -16.79 18.06 8.79
N LYS A 21 -16.89 18.65 7.60
CA LYS A 21 -17.76 18.12 6.53
C LYS A 21 -17.21 16.79 5.99
N ALA A 22 -15.89 16.64 5.89
CA ALA A 22 -15.25 15.41 5.48
C ALA A 22 -15.31 14.33 6.57
N ARG A 23 -15.06 14.69 7.84
CA ARG A 23 -15.16 13.78 9.01
C ARG A 23 -16.51 13.09 9.08
N ARG A 24 -17.60 13.85 8.88
CA ARG A 24 -18.97 13.30 8.83
C ARG A 24 -19.12 12.09 7.91
N VAL A 25 -18.45 12.11 6.74
CA VAL A 25 -18.49 11.01 5.77
C VAL A 25 -17.49 9.93 6.13
N ILE A 26 -16.27 10.31 6.51
CA ILE A 26 -15.20 9.37 6.86
C ILE A 26 -15.57 8.49 8.06
N ASP A 27 -16.27 9.04 9.04
CA ASP A 27 -16.69 8.28 10.22
C ASP A 27 -17.68 7.14 9.88
N GLN A 28 -18.38 7.21 8.74
CA GLN A 28 -19.30 6.16 8.29
C GLN A 28 -18.59 4.96 7.65
N ILE A 29 -17.41 5.19 7.06
CA ILE A 29 -16.68 4.18 6.29
C ILE A 29 -15.54 3.52 7.08
N ARG A 30 -15.25 4.01 8.28
CA ARG A 30 -14.17 3.49 9.14
C ARG A 30 -14.47 2.04 9.55
N GLY A 31 -13.54 1.13 9.28
CA GLY A 31 -13.68 -0.30 9.62
C GLY A 31 -14.60 -1.11 8.70
N ARG A 32 -15.11 -0.53 7.61
CA ARG A 32 -15.97 -1.23 6.64
C ARG A 32 -15.16 -1.91 5.55
N SER A 33 -15.79 -2.89 4.88
CA SER A 33 -15.20 -3.50 3.69
C SER A 33 -15.11 -2.50 2.55
N TYR A 34 -14.23 -2.76 1.59
CA TYR A 34 -14.05 -1.90 0.42
C TYR A 34 -15.33 -1.80 -0.42
N GLU A 35 -16.04 -2.91 -0.62
CA GLU A 35 -17.28 -2.96 -1.39
C GLU A 35 -18.43 -2.22 -0.70
N GLU A 36 -18.62 -2.45 0.60
CA GLU A 36 -19.60 -1.72 1.41
C GLU A 36 -19.35 -0.21 1.34
N THR A 37 -18.08 0.18 1.44
CA THR A 37 -17.68 1.59 1.38
C THR A 37 -18.08 2.25 0.06
N LEU A 38 -17.87 1.56 -1.07
CA LEU A 38 -18.28 2.07 -2.39
C LEU A 38 -19.80 2.27 -2.46
N MET A 39 -20.57 1.30 -1.95
CA MET A 39 -22.03 1.40 -1.91
C MET A 39 -22.49 2.59 -1.06
N ILE A 40 -21.97 2.73 0.16
CA ILE A 40 -22.31 3.82 1.07
C ILE A 40 -21.99 5.18 0.43
N LEU A 41 -20.78 5.34 -0.11
CA LEU A 41 -20.33 6.62 -0.66
C LEU A 41 -21.12 7.04 -1.92
N ASN A 42 -21.59 6.08 -2.73
CA ASN A 42 -22.38 6.38 -3.92
C ASN A 42 -23.79 6.91 -3.59
N VAL A 43 -24.40 6.41 -2.52
CA VAL A 43 -25.79 6.77 -2.14
C VAL A 43 -25.82 7.99 -1.21
N MET A 44 -24.72 8.31 -0.55
CA MET A 44 -24.67 9.35 0.48
C MET A 44 -24.93 10.76 -0.11
N PRO A 45 -25.82 11.57 0.51
CA PRO A 45 -26.26 12.86 -0.06
C PRO A 45 -25.25 14.01 0.12
N TYR A 46 -24.10 13.76 0.75
CA TYR A 46 -23.13 14.81 1.06
C TYR A 46 -22.16 15.04 -0.09
N GLN A 47 -21.91 16.30 -0.45
CA GLN A 47 -20.90 16.64 -1.48
C GLN A 47 -19.49 16.11 -1.19
N ALA A 48 -19.17 15.87 0.09
CA ALA A 48 -17.91 15.28 0.52
C ALA A 48 -17.72 13.82 0.07
N SER A 49 -18.80 13.11 -0.28
CA SER A 49 -18.73 11.71 -0.72
C SER A 49 -17.94 11.56 -2.01
N TYR A 50 -18.14 12.45 -2.98
CA TYR A 50 -17.48 12.39 -4.28
C TYR A 50 -15.94 12.41 -4.23
N PRO A 51 -15.28 13.37 -3.55
CA PRO A 51 -13.82 13.35 -3.45
C PRO A 51 -13.31 12.14 -2.65
N ILE A 52 -14.03 11.72 -1.60
CA ILE A 52 -13.65 10.54 -0.80
C ILE A 52 -13.78 9.26 -1.63
N LEU A 53 -14.81 9.13 -2.46
CA LEU A 53 -15.01 8.01 -3.37
C LEU A 53 -13.83 7.86 -4.32
N LYS A 54 -13.36 8.97 -4.93
CA LYS A 54 -12.16 8.95 -5.78
C LYS A 54 -10.93 8.46 -5.02
N MET A 55 -10.76 8.89 -3.77
CA MET A 55 -9.64 8.44 -2.94
C MET A 55 -9.71 6.95 -2.62
N VAL A 56 -10.90 6.43 -2.30
CA VAL A 56 -11.11 4.99 -2.04
C VAL A 56 -10.80 4.19 -3.30
N LEU A 57 -11.31 4.59 -4.47
CA LEU A 57 -11.01 3.95 -5.75
C LEU A 57 -9.49 3.89 -6.03
N ASN A 58 -8.79 4.99 -5.78
CA ASN A 58 -7.34 5.06 -5.91
C ASN A 58 -6.62 4.12 -4.91
N ALA A 59 -7.09 4.07 -3.65
CA ALA A 59 -6.55 3.17 -2.63
C ALA A 59 -6.68 1.70 -3.03
N GLY A 60 -7.84 1.30 -3.56
CA GLY A 60 -8.08 -0.06 -4.05
C GLY A 60 -7.20 -0.39 -5.26
N ALA A 61 -7.03 0.54 -6.20
CA ALA A 61 -6.13 0.37 -7.35
C ALA A 61 -4.66 0.20 -6.90
N ASN A 62 -4.21 1.03 -5.94
CA ASN A 62 -2.87 0.93 -5.37
C ASN A 62 -2.66 -0.39 -4.63
N ALA A 63 -3.66 -0.88 -3.91
CA ALA A 63 -3.57 -2.17 -3.23
C ALA A 63 -3.42 -3.33 -4.23
N SER A 64 -4.20 -3.33 -5.32
CA SER A 64 -4.06 -4.33 -6.37
C SER A 64 -2.71 -4.25 -7.08
N TYR A 65 -2.22 -3.04 -7.39
CA TYR A 65 -0.95 -2.87 -8.11
C TYR A 65 0.28 -3.19 -7.24
N THR A 66 0.33 -2.68 -6.00
CA THR A 66 1.51 -2.83 -5.14
C THR A 66 1.58 -4.19 -4.45
N ARG A 67 0.43 -4.80 -4.11
CA ARG A 67 0.39 -6.05 -3.32
C ARG A 67 -0.22 -7.23 -4.03
N GLY A 68 -0.82 -7.04 -5.22
CA GLY A 68 -1.61 -8.09 -5.86
C GLY A 68 -2.86 -8.46 -5.07
N SER A 69 -3.33 -7.59 -4.16
CA SER A 69 -4.49 -7.86 -3.31
C SER A 69 -5.79 -7.82 -4.12
N ASN A 70 -6.66 -8.78 -3.84
CA ASN A 70 -8.03 -8.81 -4.37
C ASN A 70 -8.89 -7.77 -3.66
N LYS A 71 -9.65 -6.98 -4.43
CA LYS A 71 -10.48 -5.89 -3.91
C LYS A 71 -11.55 -6.34 -2.90
N THR A 72 -12.04 -7.56 -3.04
CA THR A 72 -13.04 -8.20 -2.17
C THR A 72 -12.52 -8.38 -0.74
N ASN A 73 -11.20 -8.55 -0.56
CA ASN A 73 -10.58 -8.85 0.72
C ASN A 73 -10.03 -7.58 1.42
N LEU A 74 -10.22 -6.41 0.79
CA LEU A 74 -9.74 -5.14 1.30
C LEU A 74 -10.69 -4.59 2.35
N ILE A 75 -10.13 -4.16 3.48
CA ILE A 75 -10.84 -3.46 4.54
C ILE A 75 -10.20 -2.10 4.80
N ILE A 76 -11.02 -1.10 5.12
CA ILE A 76 -10.53 0.21 5.55
C ILE A 76 -10.12 0.11 7.01
N SER A 77 -8.82 -0.08 7.23
CA SER A 77 -8.21 -0.15 8.57
C SER A 77 -8.33 1.17 9.31
N LYS A 78 -7.93 2.26 8.65
CA LYS A 78 -7.82 3.57 9.29
C LYS A 78 -8.21 4.66 8.31
N ALA A 79 -9.01 5.61 8.76
CA ALA A 79 -9.41 6.77 7.97
C ALA A 79 -9.43 8.01 8.86
N GLU A 80 -8.59 8.99 8.53
CA GLU A 80 -8.41 10.23 9.29
C GLU A 80 -8.57 11.46 8.39
N VAL A 81 -9.01 12.55 9.02
CA VAL A 81 -9.14 13.86 8.39
C VAL A 81 -8.50 14.90 9.30
N ASN A 82 -7.42 15.48 8.81
CA ASN A 82 -6.69 16.55 9.45
C ASN A 82 -7.06 17.90 8.82
N GLU A 83 -7.03 18.93 9.64
CA GLU A 83 -7.21 20.30 9.15
C GLU A 83 -5.96 20.74 8.38
N GLY A 84 -6.18 21.44 7.27
CA GLY A 84 -5.13 22.01 6.46
C GLY A 84 -5.08 23.53 6.59
N THR A 85 -4.28 24.15 5.73
CA THR A 85 -4.09 25.60 5.71
C THR A 85 -5.37 26.33 5.30
N ALA A 86 -5.87 27.23 6.15
CA ALA A 86 -7.02 28.06 5.84
C ALA A 86 -6.60 29.39 5.20
N VAL A 87 -7.13 29.68 4.01
CA VAL A 87 -6.93 30.98 3.35
C VAL A 87 -7.90 32.01 3.94
N LYS A 88 -7.38 33.15 4.39
CA LYS A 88 -8.20 34.26 4.91
C LYS A 88 -8.59 35.20 3.76
N LYS A 89 -9.85 35.62 3.73
CA LYS A 89 -10.41 36.64 2.82
C LYS A 89 -11.21 37.64 3.64
N TRP A 90 -11.21 38.91 3.28
CA TRP A 90 -12.01 39.93 3.97
C TRP A 90 -13.33 40.14 3.23
N LYS A 91 -14.45 40.14 3.95
CA LYS A 91 -15.76 40.50 3.40
C LYS A 91 -16.23 41.82 4.01
N PRO A 92 -16.54 42.84 3.19
CA PRO A 92 -17.08 44.11 3.70
C PRO A 92 -18.47 43.89 4.31
N ARG A 93 -18.78 44.67 5.34
CA ARG A 93 -20.06 44.66 6.08
C ARG A 93 -20.51 46.11 6.31
N ALA A 94 -21.76 46.26 6.77
CA ALA A 94 -22.35 47.56 7.05
C ALA A 94 -21.51 48.38 8.05
N ARG A 95 -21.61 49.71 7.96
CA ARG A 95 -20.93 50.69 8.83
C ARG A 95 -19.39 50.60 8.76
N GLY A 96 -18.82 50.38 7.58
CA GLY A 96 -17.36 50.34 7.38
C GLY A 96 -16.63 49.16 8.04
N ARG A 97 -17.37 48.16 8.53
CA ARG A 97 -16.78 46.98 9.19
C ARG A 97 -16.32 45.95 8.15
N SER A 98 -15.31 45.17 8.47
CA SER A 98 -14.88 44.02 7.67
C SER A 98 -14.69 42.79 8.56
N TYR A 99 -15.18 41.64 8.11
CA TYR A 99 -15.01 40.37 8.82
C TYR A 99 -14.21 39.37 7.98
N PRO A 100 -13.33 38.57 8.61
CA PRO A 100 -12.57 37.56 7.88
C PRO A 100 -13.43 36.33 7.60
N ILE A 101 -13.44 35.89 6.35
CA ILE A 101 -13.92 34.58 5.91
C ILE A 101 -12.71 33.66 5.77
N LYS A 102 -12.75 32.51 6.43
CA LYS A 102 -11.75 31.45 6.26
C LYS A 102 -12.24 30.47 5.21
N ARG A 103 -11.40 30.15 4.21
CA ARG A 103 -11.59 29.02 3.30
C ARG A 103 -10.68 27.88 3.75
N PRO A 104 -11.17 26.95 4.58
CA PRO A 104 -10.36 25.85 5.10
C PRO A 104 -10.08 24.82 4.02
N THR A 105 -8.94 24.17 4.12
CA THR A 105 -8.65 22.91 3.43
C THR A 105 -8.51 21.78 4.45
N CYS A 106 -8.44 20.55 3.95
CA CYS A 106 -8.22 19.38 4.78
C CYS A 106 -7.31 18.37 4.08
N HIS A 107 -6.61 17.59 4.89
CA HIS A 107 -5.83 16.44 4.46
C HIS A 107 -6.57 15.19 4.90
N ILE A 108 -6.82 14.28 3.95
CA ILE A 108 -7.46 13.00 4.22
C ILE A 108 -6.42 11.90 4.03
N SER A 109 -6.36 10.98 4.99
CA SER A 109 -5.57 9.76 4.90
C SER A 109 -6.50 8.55 5.04
N ILE A 110 -6.46 7.68 4.04
CA ILE A 110 -7.19 6.40 4.05
C ILE A 110 -6.16 5.29 3.98
N VAL A 111 -6.29 4.32 4.89
CA VAL A 111 -5.42 3.17 5.00
C VAL A 111 -6.26 1.93 4.76
N VAL A 112 -5.84 1.15 3.77
CA VAL A 112 -6.47 -0.11 3.39
C VAL A 112 -5.54 -1.25 3.77
N LYS A 113 -6.12 -2.30 4.34
CA LYS A 113 -5.43 -3.53 4.71
C LYS A 113 -6.10 -4.71 3.99
N ASP A 114 -5.31 -5.68 3.57
CA ASP A 114 -5.82 -6.97 3.11
C ASP A 114 -5.94 -7.91 4.30
N ILE A 115 -7.11 -8.49 4.51
CA ILE A 115 -7.40 -9.38 5.63
C ILE A 115 -6.72 -10.74 5.45
N SER A 116 -6.48 -11.16 4.20
CA SER A 116 -5.91 -12.47 3.88
C SER A 116 -4.41 -12.59 4.16
N LEU A 117 -3.72 -11.44 4.34
CA LEU A 117 -2.28 -11.39 4.57
C LEU A 117 -1.98 -11.40 6.06
N ASP A 118 -1.28 -12.44 6.51
CA ASP A 118 -0.78 -12.51 7.89
C ASP A 118 0.30 -11.44 8.17
N GLU A 119 0.28 -10.89 9.38
CA GLU A 119 1.12 -9.75 9.78
C GLU A 119 2.60 -10.14 9.99
N TYR A 120 2.85 -11.43 10.24
CA TYR A 120 4.16 -11.95 10.56
C TYR A 120 4.63 -12.95 9.49
N ILE A 121 5.91 -12.84 9.13
CA ILE A 121 6.60 -13.93 8.43
C ILE A 121 7.44 -14.65 9.47
N GLU A 122 7.26 -15.96 9.59
CA GLU A 122 8.27 -16.78 10.24
C GLU A 122 9.53 -16.79 9.39
N THR A 123 10.60 -16.19 9.89
CA THR A 123 11.92 -16.26 9.26
C THR A 123 12.56 -17.62 9.54
N PHE A 124 12.02 -18.72 9.02
CA PHE A 124 12.70 -20.02 9.06
C PHE A 124 13.71 -20.11 7.91
N SER A 125 14.82 -19.37 8.00
CA SER A 125 15.86 -19.44 6.97
C SER A 125 17.27 -19.22 7.52
N TRP A 126 17.64 -19.89 8.63
CA TRP A 126 19.06 -20.05 8.98
C TRP A 126 19.38 -21.18 9.99
N LEU A 127 18.72 -22.35 9.94
CA LEU A 127 19.14 -23.51 10.75
C LEU A 127 19.16 -24.85 9.99
N LYS A 128 18.81 -24.86 8.70
CA LYS A 128 19.20 -25.97 7.82
C LYS A 128 20.62 -25.70 7.33
N LYS A 129 21.64 -26.10 8.12
CA LYS A 129 23.02 -26.24 7.61
C LYS A 129 22.94 -27.05 6.30
N PRO A 130 23.61 -26.65 5.20
CA PRO A 130 23.82 -27.59 4.11
C PRO A 130 24.58 -28.78 4.71
N ARG A 131 23.94 -29.95 4.77
CA ARG A 131 24.61 -31.19 5.17
C ARG A 131 25.57 -31.50 4.03
N TRP A 132 26.81 -31.01 4.11
CA TRP A 132 27.88 -31.35 3.17
C TRP A 132 27.93 -32.88 3.09
N LYS A 133 27.59 -33.44 1.93
CA LYS A 133 27.85 -34.85 1.61
C LYS A 133 29.19 -34.89 0.90
N ASN A 134 30.20 -35.45 1.55
CA ASN A 134 31.46 -35.78 0.91
C ASN A 134 31.16 -36.80 -0.20
N LYS A 135 31.54 -36.48 -1.44
CA LYS A 135 31.62 -37.45 -2.54
C LYS A 135 33.09 -37.72 -2.76
N ASP A 136 33.66 -38.59 -1.94
CA ASP A 136 34.96 -39.19 -2.23
C ASP A 136 34.72 -40.14 -3.42
N THR A 137 35.04 -39.68 -4.62
CA THR A 137 35.01 -40.52 -5.83
C THR A 137 36.47 -40.70 -6.24
N ASN A 138 37.04 -41.86 -5.91
CA ASN A 138 38.37 -42.27 -6.33
C ASN A 138 38.45 -42.28 -7.86
N MET A 139 39.28 -41.40 -8.44
CA MET A 139 39.70 -41.53 -9.83
C MET A 139 40.90 -42.48 -9.89
N ILE A 140 40.69 -43.64 -10.48
CA ILE A 140 41.74 -44.60 -10.85
C ILE A 140 42.43 -44.04 -12.09
N TYR A 141 43.70 -43.66 -11.96
CA TYR A 141 44.55 -43.36 -13.11
C TYR A 141 44.98 -44.68 -13.77
N HIS A 142 44.53 -44.91 -15.00
CA HIS A 142 45.17 -45.90 -15.87
C HIS A 142 46.31 -45.22 -16.62
N ASN A 143 47.53 -45.69 -16.37
CA ASN A 143 48.71 -45.39 -17.18
C ASN A 143 48.52 -45.91 -18.61
N MET A 144 48.82 -45.08 -19.60
CA MET A 144 49.12 -45.51 -20.96
C MET A 144 50.42 -44.83 -21.40
N ASP A 145 51.53 -45.45 -21.02
CA ASP A 145 52.76 -45.36 -21.79
C ASP A 145 52.67 -46.36 -22.97
N SER A 146 53.39 -46.06 -24.05
CA SER A 146 53.62 -46.89 -25.26
C SER A 146 52.53 -46.73 -26.32
N SER A 147 52.77 -46.48 -27.62
CA SER A 147 53.92 -46.61 -28.51
C SER A 147 53.46 -45.98 -29.85
N GLY A 148 54.17 -45.06 -30.50
CA GLY A 148 55.09 -45.39 -31.62
C GLY A 148 54.42 -45.31 -33.01
N GLY A 149 55.05 -44.56 -33.94
CA GLY A 149 54.83 -44.63 -35.41
C GLY A 149 54.45 -43.26 -36.04
N VAL A 150 55.25 -42.54 -36.84
CA VAL A 150 56.00 -42.79 -38.11
C VAL A 150 55.19 -42.42 -39.37
N TRP A 151 55.55 -41.27 -39.98
CA TRP A 151 55.46 -40.83 -41.41
C TRP A 151 54.03 -40.62 -41.99
N ASP A 152 53.75 -39.78 -43.00
CA ASP A 152 54.57 -39.26 -44.10
C ASP A 152 53.99 -37.97 -44.76
N LYS A 153 54.82 -37.31 -45.58
CA LYS A 153 54.62 -36.04 -46.32
C LYS A 153 53.57 -36.10 -47.44
N LYS A 154 52.89 -34.97 -47.71
CA LYS A 154 53.01 -34.23 -48.98
C LYS A 154 52.46 -32.80 -48.87
#